data_AF-A0A4V1J2H2-F1
#
_entry.id   AF-A0A4V1J2H2-F1
#
_cell.length_a   1.000
_cell.length_b   1.000
_cell.length_c   1.000
_cell.angle_alpha   90.00
_cell.angle_beta   90.00
_cell.angle_gamma   90.00
#
_symmetry.space_group_name_H-M   'P 1'
#
loop_
_entity.id
_entity.type
_entity.pdbx_description
1 polymer ?
#
loop_
_entity_poly.entity_id
_entity_poly.type
_entity_poly.pdbx_seq_one_letter_code
_entity_poly.pdbx_strand_id
1 'polypeptide(L)'
;MLDGKNVYDFLDEDIAAKLKALEEEQERLEAEGFYDFESEIEDEEKEEIQEKAEWIRNKHKVMIQEARVRKSVSNKAMLPREHVKKTISQMEKHMEALGHDTSALKRREKAIKKDLSGVDILKRNQGLTKNKINKKRAPVNQSDRLNDGIADGALRSLTERLAKLQRRERNRKARQ
;
A
#
# COMPACT_ATOMS: atom_id res chain seq x y z
N MET A 1 -40.00 -37.35 -33.02
CA MET A 1 -39.95 -36.59 -31.76
C MET A 1 -40.18 -35.13 -32.08
N LEU A 2 -40.94 -34.44 -31.25
CA LEU A 2 -41.20 -33.00 -31.29
C LEU A 2 -40.85 -32.44 -29.89
N ASP A 3 -40.00 -31.42 -29.80
CA ASP A 3 -39.50 -30.85 -28.53
C ASP A 3 -39.13 -31.89 -27.46
N GLY A 4 -38.42 -32.94 -27.88
CA GLY A 4 -37.95 -34.00 -26.99
C GLY A 4 -39.01 -35.02 -26.56
N LYS A 5 -40.27 -34.88 -26.98
CA LYS A 5 -41.35 -35.83 -26.71
C LYS A 5 -41.65 -36.70 -27.94
N ASN A 6 -42.00 -37.96 -27.72
CA ASN A 6 -42.41 -38.86 -28.81
C ASN A 6 -43.85 -38.57 -29.21
N VAL A 7 -44.11 -38.46 -30.51
CA VAL A 7 -45.43 -38.05 -31.04
C VAL A 7 -46.48 -39.15 -30.89
N TYR A 8 -46.05 -40.42 -30.99
CA TYR A 8 -46.94 -41.58 -30.88
C TYR A 8 -47.59 -41.72 -29.50
N ASP A 9 -46.98 -41.15 -28.46
CA ASP A 9 -47.51 -41.22 -27.10
C ASP A 9 -48.68 -40.23 -26.87
N PHE A 10 -48.87 -39.28 -27.79
CA PHE A 10 -49.89 -38.23 -27.72
C PHE A 10 -50.89 -38.30 -28.90
N LEU A 11 -50.98 -39.42 -29.61
CA LEU A 11 -51.93 -39.62 -30.72
C LEU A 11 -53.16 -40.39 -30.22
N ASP A 12 -54.24 -39.67 -29.89
CA ASP A 12 -55.51 -40.22 -29.38
C ASP A 12 -56.71 -39.53 -30.06
N GLU A 13 -57.79 -40.26 -30.32
CA GLU A 13 -59.01 -39.77 -30.98
C GLU A 13 -59.74 -38.73 -30.12
N ASP A 14 -59.68 -38.88 -28.79
CA ASP A 14 -60.32 -38.00 -27.80
C ASP A 14 -59.43 -36.84 -27.32
N ILE A 15 -58.27 -36.62 -27.94
CA ILE A 15 -57.29 -35.65 -27.44
C ILE A 15 -57.82 -34.22 -27.40
N ALA A 16 -58.68 -33.85 -28.35
CA ALA A 16 -59.31 -32.53 -28.40
C ALA A 16 -60.29 -32.31 -27.24
N ALA A 17 -61.01 -33.36 -26.81
CA ALA A 17 -61.94 -33.27 -25.68
C ALA A 17 -61.20 -33.17 -24.34
N LYS A 18 -60.12 -33.94 -24.17
CA LYS A 18 -59.23 -33.86 -22.99
C LYS A 18 -58.54 -32.50 -22.89
N LEU A 19 -58.14 -31.93 -24.03
CA LEU A 19 -57.52 -30.61 -24.09
C LEU A 19 -58.51 -29.51 -23.67
N LYS A 20 -59.76 -29.57 -24.14
CA LYS A 20 -60.80 -28.62 -23.72
C LYS A 20 -61.11 -28.69 -22.21
N ALA A 21 -61.19 -29.89 -21.64
CA ALA A 21 -61.39 -30.04 -20.20
C ALA A 21 -60.22 -29.46 -19.39
N LEU A 22 -58.99 -29.58 -19.92
CA LEU A 22 -57.79 -28.99 -19.31
C LEU A 22 -57.77 -27.46 -19.41
N GLU A 23 -58.27 -26.89 -20.52
CA GLU A 23 -58.41 -25.45 -20.70
C GLU A 23 -59.45 -24.85 -19.74
N GLU A 24 -60.59 -25.49 -19.55
CA GLU A 24 -61.62 -25.07 -18.58
C GLU A 24 -61.11 -25.13 -17.14
N GLU A 25 -60.31 -26.15 -16.80
CA GLU A 25 -59.65 -26.26 -15.49
C GLU A 25 -58.59 -25.16 -15.30
N GLN A 26 -57.80 -24.87 -16.33
CA GLN A 26 -56.83 -23.78 -16.32
C GLN A 26 -57.49 -22.41 -16.15
N GLU A 27 -58.57 -22.13 -16.88
CA GLU A 27 -59.31 -20.87 -16.75
C GLU A 27 -59.84 -20.69 -15.33
N ARG A 28 -60.25 -21.79 -14.67
CA ARG A 28 -60.65 -21.75 -13.25
C ARG A 28 -59.47 -21.43 -12.33
N LEU A 29 -58.31 -22.04 -12.55
CA LEU A 29 -57.10 -21.81 -11.76
C LEU A 29 -56.54 -20.38 -11.97
N GLU A 30 -56.59 -19.87 -13.19
CA GLU A 30 -56.24 -18.49 -13.52
C GLU A 30 -57.21 -17.50 -12.85
N ALA A 31 -58.52 -17.76 -12.90
CA ALA A 31 -59.53 -16.94 -12.23
C ALA A 31 -59.42 -16.97 -10.70
N GLU A 32 -58.98 -18.09 -10.13
CA GLU A 32 -58.63 -18.22 -8.70
C GLU A 32 -57.31 -17.53 -8.33
N GLY A 33 -56.57 -16.98 -9.32
CA GLY A 33 -55.32 -16.26 -9.10
C GLY A 33 -54.13 -17.16 -8.78
N PHE A 34 -54.18 -18.46 -9.11
CA PHE A 34 -53.12 -19.43 -8.80
C PHE A 34 -51.76 -19.06 -9.44
N TYR A 35 -51.79 -18.32 -10.55
CA TYR A 35 -50.60 -17.83 -11.26
C TYR A 35 -50.28 -16.37 -10.98
N ASP A 36 -51.05 -15.69 -10.13
CA ASP A 36 -50.76 -14.32 -9.74
C ASP A 36 -49.65 -14.36 -8.68
N PHE A 37 -48.40 -14.24 -9.14
CA PHE A 37 -47.27 -14.04 -8.25
C PHE A 37 -47.38 -12.62 -7.71
N GLU A 38 -48.14 -12.45 -6.63
CA GLU A 38 -48.27 -11.17 -5.94
C GLU A 38 -46.87 -10.75 -5.46
N SER A 39 -46.22 -9.90 -6.26
CA SER A 39 -45.00 -9.22 -5.83
C SER A 39 -45.44 -8.24 -4.75
N GLU A 40 -45.21 -8.61 -3.50
CA GLU A 40 -45.44 -7.74 -2.35
C GLU A 40 -44.81 -6.37 -2.66
N ILE A 41 -45.63 -5.31 -2.64
CA ILE A 41 -45.19 -3.94 -2.92
C ILE A 41 -44.04 -3.64 -1.95
N GLU A 42 -42.84 -3.48 -2.50
CA GLU A 42 -41.63 -3.35 -1.70
C GLU A 42 -41.62 -1.95 -1.07
N ASP A 43 -41.83 -1.89 0.24
CA ASP A 43 -41.79 -0.64 1.00
C ASP A 43 -40.39 -0.02 0.87
N GLU A 44 -40.27 1.28 0.62
CA GLU A 44 -38.99 2.00 0.48
C GLU A 44 -38.03 1.74 1.67
N GLU A 45 -38.58 1.53 2.87
CA GLU A 45 -37.81 1.18 4.07
C GLU A 45 -37.19 -0.22 3.98
N LYS A 46 -37.91 -1.21 3.43
CA LYS A 46 -37.41 -2.57 3.23
C LYS A 46 -36.26 -2.58 2.21
N GLU A 47 -36.39 -1.83 1.12
CA GLU A 47 -35.32 -1.67 0.12
C GLU A 47 -34.06 -1.06 0.77
N GLU A 48 -34.20 0.04 1.52
CA GLU A 48 -33.07 0.69 2.20
C GLU A 48 -32.37 -0.24 3.21
N ILE A 49 -33.14 -1.06 3.94
CA ILE A 49 -32.60 -2.08 4.86
C ILE A 49 -31.82 -3.15 4.08
N GLN A 50 -32.34 -3.61 2.94
CA GLN A 50 -31.67 -4.59 2.10
C GLN A 50 -30.35 -4.03 1.55
N GLU A 51 -30.35 -2.82 1.00
CA GLU A 51 -29.14 -2.15 0.49
C GLU A 51 -28.07 -1.98 1.58
N LYS A 52 -28.47 -1.47 2.76
CA LYS A 52 -27.56 -1.34 3.92
C LYS A 52 -27.00 -2.70 4.35
N ALA A 53 -27.83 -3.74 4.37
CA ALA A 53 -27.40 -5.08 4.75
C ALA A 53 -26.39 -5.65 3.75
N GLU A 54 -26.60 -5.46 2.45
CA GLU A 54 -25.65 -5.85 1.42
C GLU A 54 -24.33 -5.11 1.54
N TRP A 55 -24.37 -3.80 1.77
CA TRP A 55 -23.17 -3.01 2.00
C TRP A 55 -22.35 -3.52 3.19
N ILE A 56 -23.00 -3.82 4.32
CA ILE A 56 -22.36 -4.38 5.52
C ILE A 56 -21.72 -5.74 5.22
N ARG A 57 -22.45 -6.65 4.54
CA ARG A 57 -21.94 -7.98 4.18
C ARG A 57 -20.72 -7.87 3.27
N ASN A 58 -20.75 -6.97 2.29
CA ASN A 58 -19.63 -6.73 1.38
C ASN A 58 -18.43 -6.15 2.13
N LYS A 59 -18.66 -5.18 3.03
CA LYS A 59 -17.60 -4.61 3.87
C LYS A 59 -16.93 -5.68 4.75
N HIS A 60 -17.72 -6.56 5.37
CA HIS A 60 -17.19 -7.69 6.15
C HIS A 60 -16.35 -8.64 5.30
N LYS A 61 -16.79 -9.00 4.10
CA LYS A 61 -16.02 -9.85 3.17
C LYS A 61 -14.67 -9.23 2.84
N VAL A 62 -14.64 -7.94 2.50
CA VAL A 62 -13.39 -7.20 2.21
C VAL A 62 -12.46 -7.19 3.43
N MET A 63 -12.98 -6.92 4.62
CA MET A 63 -12.17 -6.95 5.86
C MET A 63 -11.57 -8.33 6.14
N ILE A 64 -12.33 -9.40 5.91
CA ILE A 64 -11.83 -10.78 6.07
C ILE A 64 -10.74 -11.07 5.05
N GLN A 65 -10.92 -10.68 3.79
CA GLN A 65 -9.92 -10.87 2.73
C GLN A 65 -8.65 -10.09 3.02
N GLU A 66 -8.74 -8.81 3.41
CA GLU A 66 -7.59 -7.99 3.81
C GLU A 66 -6.86 -8.60 5.01
N ALA A 67 -7.62 -9.09 6.01
CA ALA A 67 -7.03 -9.75 7.17
C ALA A 67 -6.32 -11.06 6.80
N ARG A 68 -6.87 -11.84 5.86
CA ARG A 68 -6.21 -13.05 5.33
C ARG A 68 -4.91 -12.68 4.64
N VAL A 69 -4.89 -11.68 3.75
CA VAL A 69 -3.66 -11.21 3.07
C VAL A 69 -2.63 -10.68 4.08
N ARG A 70 -3.07 -9.91 5.08
CA ARG A 70 -2.19 -9.34 6.12
C ARG A 70 -1.58 -10.40 7.03
N LYS A 71 -2.30 -11.49 7.28
CA LYS A 71 -1.86 -12.62 8.12
C LYS A 71 -1.23 -13.76 7.32
N SER A 72 -1.42 -13.81 6.00
CA SER A 72 -0.84 -14.82 5.12
C SER A 72 0.64 -14.50 4.87
N VAL A 73 1.43 -14.59 5.92
CA VAL A 73 2.87 -14.58 5.81
C VAL A 73 3.28 -16.04 5.81
N SER A 74 3.47 -16.61 4.61
CA SER A 74 3.94 -17.99 4.45
C SER A 74 5.20 -18.19 5.31
N ASN A 75 5.01 -18.88 6.44
CA ASN A 75 6.00 -19.23 7.46
C ASN A 75 6.85 -18.10 8.07
N LYS A 76 6.35 -16.84 8.18
CA LYS A 76 7.08 -15.80 8.95
C LYS A 76 6.20 -15.13 9.99
N ALA A 77 6.82 -14.67 11.07
CA ALA A 77 6.15 -13.90 12.10
C ALA A 77 5.70 -12.53 11.59
N MET A 78 4.61 -12.01 12.14
CA MET A 78 4.15 -10.64 11.87
C MET A 78 5.14 -9.64 12.47
N LEU A 79 5.54 -8.62 11.71
CA LEU A 79 6.40 -7.54 12.21
C LEU A 79 5.69 -6.75 13.34
N PRO A 80 6.35 -6.51 14.48
CA PRO A 80 5.82 -5.65 15.54
C PRO A 80 5.53 -4.24 15.04
N ARG A 81 4.38 -3.68 15.45
CA ARG A 81 3.93 -2.34 15.00
C ARG A 81 4.89 -1.22 15.37
N GLU A 82 5.64 -1.37 16.48
CA GLU A 82 6.60 -0.38 16.97
C GLU A 82 7.75 -0.13 16.00
N HIS A 83 8.15 -1.15 15.23
CA HIS A 83 9.23 -1.04 14.25
C HIS A 83 8.72 -0.67 12.85
N VAL A 84 7.41 -0.71 12.61
CA VAL A 84 6.80 -0.38 11.32
C VAL A 84 6.47 1.11 11.26
N LYS A 85 7.19 1.84 10.40
CA LYS A 85 6.92 3.25 10.14
C LYS A 85 5.65 3.40 9.28
N LYS A 86 4.70 4.22 9.75
CA LYS A 86 3.53 4.63 8.97
C LYS A 86 3.66 6.07 8.52
N THR A 87 3.10 6.38 7.36
CA THR A 87 3.03 7.77 6.88
C THR A 87 1.88 8.51 7.55
N ILE A 88 2.04 9.82 7.77
CA ILE A 88 0.97 10.66 8.35
C ILE A 88 -0.25 10.66 7.42
N SER A 89 -0.05 10.70 6.09
CA SER A 89 -1.14 10.66 5.11
C SER A 89 -2.00 9.38 5.21
N GLN A 90 -1.40 8.21 5.44
CA GLN A 90 -2.18 6.98 5.65
C GLN A 90 -3.05 7.04 6.91
N MET A 91 -2.53 7.65 7.98
CA MET A 91 -3.29 7.83 9.23
C MET A 91 -4.43 8.82 9.04
N GLU A 92 -4.16 9.93 8.35
CA GLU A 92 -5.13 10.97 8.03
C GLU A 92 -6.32 10.40 7.24
N LYS A 93 -6.05 9.72 6.12
CA LYS A 93 -7.11 9.11 5.29
C LYS A 93 -7.97 8.13 6.07
N HIS A 94 -7.35 7.37 6.98
CA HIS A 94 -8.10 6.44 7.81
C HIS A 94 -9.01 7.17 8.80
N MET A 95 -8.51 8.20 9.49
CA MET A 95 -9.29 8.99 10.44
C MET A 95 -10.44 9.75 9.76
N GLU A 96 -10.21 10.29 8.58
CA GLU A 96 -11.23 10.96 7.77
C GLU A 96 -12.32 9.98 7.32
N ALA A 97 -11.95 8.76 6.91
CA ALA A 97 -12.92 7.71 6.57
C ALA A 97 -13.78 7.28 7.77
N LEU A 98 -13.32 7.49 9.01
CA LEU A 98 -14.11 7.29 10.23
C LEU A 98 -14.92 8.52 10.65
N GLY A 99 -14.73 9.67 9.99
CA GLY A 99 -15.42 10.93 10.31
C GLY A 99 -14.73 11.81 11.37
N HIS A 100 -13.43 11.58 11.67
CA HIS A 100 -12.68 12.43 12.60
C HIS A 100 -12.05 13.65 11.90
N ASP A 101 -11.99 14.79 12.60
CA ASP A 101 -11.24 15.97 12.12
C ASP A 101 -9.72 15.72 12.18
N THR A 102 -9.05 15.86 11.03
CA THR A 102 -7.61 15.64 10.86
C THR A 102 -6.79 16.94 10.79
N SER A 103 -7.42 18.10 11.02
CA SER A 103 -6.78 19.43 10.94
C SER A 103 -5.52 19.54 11.81
N ALA A 104 -5.54 18.99 13.02
CA ALA A 104 -4.40 18.97 13.94
C ALA A 104 -3.22 18.14 13.43
N LEU A 105 -3.50 17.00 12.80
CA LEU A 105 -2.47 16.11 12.21
C LEU A 105 -1.77 16.80 11.03
N LYS A 106 -2.53 17.48 10.17
CA LYS A 106 -2.00 18.27 9.04
C LYS A 106 -1.06 19.38 9.51
N ARG A 107 -1.42 20.10 10.58
CA ARG A 107 -0.57 21.15 11.18
C ARG A 107 0.76 20.56 11.67
N ARG A 108 0.72 19.40 12.33
CA ARG A 108 1.92 18.71 12.81
C ARG A 108 2.80 18.22 11.67
N GLU A 109 2.23 17.71 10.58
CA GLU A 109 3.00 17.30 9.40
C GLU A 109 3.81 18.47 8.83
N LYS A 110 3.18 19.63 8.67
CA LYS A 110 3.85 20.85 8.20
C LYS A 110 5.01 21.27 9.12
N ALA A 111 4.86 21.14 10.44
CA ALA A 111 5.91 21.47 11.39
C ALA A 111 7.11 20.49 11.35
N ILE A 112 6.87 19.22 10.99
CA ILE A 112 7.92 18.19 10.90
C ILE A 112 8.71 18.31 9.59
N LYS A 113 8.05 18.73 8.50
CA LYS A 113 8.71 19.08 7.24
C LYS A 113 9.50 20.38 7.44
N LYS A 114 10.69 20.26 8.04
CA LYS A 114 11.73 21.29 7.89
C LYS A 114 12.16 21.24 6.44
N ASP A 115 11.59 22.12 5.63
CA ASP A 115 12.04 22.32 4.26
C ASP A 115 13.50 22.75 4.32
N LEU A 116 14.40 21.83 3.96
CA LEU A 116 15.75 22.22 3.60
C LEU A 116 15.58 23.17 2.41
N SER A 117 16.03 24.41 2.56
CA SER A 117 15.95 25.38 1.47
C SER A 117 16.59 24.76 0.23
N GLY A 118 16.09 25.06 -0.98
CA GLY A 118 16.72 24.61 -2.22
C GLY A 118 18.22 24.98 -2.26
N VAL A 119 18.59 26.07 -1.60
CA VAL A 119 19.98 26.49 -1.38
C VAL A 119 20.75 25.50 -0.48
N ASP A 120 20.14 24.95 0.57
CA ASP A 120 20.77 23.96 1.46
C ASP A 120 20.95 22.61 0.76
N ILE A 121 19.98 22.22 -0.08
CA ILE A 121 20.06 21.01 -0.91
C ILE A 121 21.17 21.17 -1.95
N LEU A 122 21.23 22.30 -2.65
CA LEU A 122 22.31 22.61 -3.60
C LEU A 122 23.67 22.65 -2.91
N LYS A 123 23.78 23.30 -1.74
CA LYS A 123 25.03 23.30 -0.94
C LYS A 123 25.46 21.89 -0.53
N ARG A 124 24.51 21.01 -0.17
CA ARG A 124 24.78 19.61 0.16
C ARG A 124 25.24 18.81 -1.07
N ASN A 125 24.52 18.95 -2.19
CA ASN A 125 24.78 18.21 -3.43
C ASN A 125 26.07 18.64 -4.13
N GLN A 126 26.41 19.93 -4.04
CA GLN A 126 27.66 20.48 -4.55
C GLN A 126 28.86 20.25 -3.60
N GLY A 127 28.67 19.52 -2.48
CA GLY A 127 29.73 19.26 -1.50
C GLY A 127 30.27 20.53 -0.84
N LEU A 128 29.50 21.63 -0.86
CA LEU A 128 29.84 22.93 -0.30
C LEU A 128 29.58 23.02 1.21
N THR A 129 29.24 21.90 1.86
CA THR A 129 29.29 21.85 3.32
C THR A 129 30.72 22.20 3.74
N LYS A 130 30.85 23.19 4.64
CA LYS A 130 32.08 23.91 5.00
C LYS A 130 33.20 23.05 5.64
N ASN A 131 33.17 21.75 5.46
CA ASN A 131 34.29 20.86 5.73
C ASN A 131 34.67 20.19 4.41
N LYS A 132 35.42 20.91 3.56
CA LYS A 132 36.32 20.20 2.66
C LYS A 132 37.23 19.36 3.56
N ILE A 133 36.90 18.08 3.61
CA ILE A 133 37.69 17.00 4.18
C ILE A 133 38.96 16.92 3.33
N ASN A 134 39.90 17.86 3.54
CA ASN A 134 41.28 17.41 3.69
C ASN A 134 41.18 16.35 4.77
N LYS A 135 41.31 15.06 4.41
CA LYS A 135 41.24 13.92 5.33
C LYS A 135 41.81 14.35 6.67
N LYS A 136 40.94 14.77 7.61
CA LYS A 136 41.37 15.10 8.95
C LYS A 136 41.66 13.74 9.53
N ARG A 137 42.93 13.34 9.44
CA ARG A 137 43.41 12.03 9.92
C ARG A 137 43.19 11.89 11.43
N ALA A 138 42.94 13.01 12.11
CA ALA A 138 42.68 13.09 13.53
C ALA A 138 41.61 14.17 13.82
N PRO A 139 40.81 14.02 14.90
CA PRO A 139 39.92 15.06 15.42
C PRO A 139 40.73 16.28 15.89
N VAL A 140 40.08 17.45 16.00
CA VAL A 140 40.74 18.75 16.28
C VAL A 140 41.53 18.76 17.61
N ASN A 141 41.12 17.92 18.56
CA ASN A 141 41.73 17.77 19.88
C ASN A 141 42.81 16.68 19.95
N GLN A 142 43.17 16.06 18.83
CA GLN A 142 44.24 15.07 18.77
C GLN A 142 45.45 15.66 18.03
N SER A 143 46.61 15.66 18.70
CA SER A 143 47.88 16.16 18.17
C SER A 143 48.43 15.26 17.05
N ASP A 144 48.90 15.87 15.97
CA ASP A 144 49.62 15.18 14.89
C ASP A 144 51.12 15.45 15.05
N ARG A 145 51.81 14.52 15.72
CA ARG A 145 53.25 14.64 16.04
C ARG A 145 54.13 14.92 14.82
N LEU A 146 53.70 14.56 13.61
CA LEU A 146 54.46 14.81 12.38
C LEU A 146 54.33 16.26 11.88
N ASN A 147 53.21 16.92 12.16
CA ASN A 147 52.86 18.22 11.60
C ASN A 147 52.74 19.34 12.64
N ASP A 148 52.62 19.02 13.93
CA ASP A 148 52.44 20.00 15.01
C ASP A 148 53.63 20.97 15.15
N GLY A 149 54.84 20.52 14.81
CA GLY A 149 56.04 21.36 14.87
C GLY A 149 56.20 22.37 13.73
N ILE A 150 55.37 22.31 12.69
CA ILE A 150 55.46 23.19 11.52
C ILE A 150 54.08 23.80 11.31
N ALA A 151 53.90 25.10 11.57
CA ALA A 151 52.59 25.74 11.42
C ALA A 151 52.23 26.03 9.94
N ASP A 152 53.22 26.38 9.12
CA ASP A 152 53.00 26.77 7.73
C ASP A 152 52.77 25.57 6.79
N GLY A 153 51.75 25.71 5.94
CA GLY A 153 51.36 24.67 4.98
C GLY A 153 52.39 24.46 3.87
N ALA A 154 53.10 25.50 3.44
CA ALA A 154 54.13 25.37 2.41
C ALA A 154 55.33 24.56 2.93
N LEU A 155 55.80 24.87 4.15
CA LEU A 155 56.85 24.09 4.82
C LEU A 155 56.44 22.63 5.05
N ARG A 156 55.19 22.36 5.45
CA ARG A 156 54.68 20.97 5.55
C ARG A 156 54.75 20.22 4.22
N SER A 157 54.41 20.89 3.11
CA SER A 157 54.48 20.26 1.78
C SER A 157 55.93 19.96 1.36
N LEU A 158 56.88 20.82 1.74
CA LEU A 158 58.29 20.64 1.48
C LEU A 158 58.86 19.47 2.29
N THR A 159 58.54 19.37 3.58
CA THR A 159 58.99 18.25 4.42
C THR A 159 58.40 16.92 3.97
N GLU A 160 57.13 16.88 3.57
CA GLU A 160 56.53 15.68 2.98
C GLU A 160 57.25 15.25 1.69
N ARG A 161 57.60 16.21 0.83
CA ARG A 161 58.35 15.95 -0.41
C ARG A 161 59.75 15.41 -0.12
N LEU A 162 60.44 16.00 0.86
CA LEU A 162 61.77 15.57 1.30
C LEU A 162 61.73 14.15 1.89
N ALA A 163 60.73 13.84 2.72
CA ALA A 163 60.51 12.50 3.26
C ALA A 163 60.24 11.46 2.15
N LYS A 164 59.47 11.82 1.11
CA LYS A 164 59.24 10.94 -0.06
C LYS A 164 60.52 10.70 -0.86
N LEU A 165 61.38 11.71 -1.01
CA LEU A 165 62.67 11.57 -1.69
C LEU A 165 63.60 10.62 -0.93
N GLN A 166 63.74 10.78 0.38
CA GLN A 166 64.59 9.93 1.22
C GLN A 166 64.13 8.46 1.24
N ARG A 167 62.82 8.19 1.11
CA ARG A 167 62.29 6.81 1.04
C ARG A 167 62.67 6.06 -0.23
N ARG A 168 63.04 6.75 -1.33
CA ARG A 168 63.32 6.11 -2.63
C ARG A 168 64.45 5.07 -2.56
N GLU A 169 65.50 5.34 -1.79
CA GLU A 169 66.64 4.42 -1.68
C GLU A 169 66.28 3.13 -0.92
N ARG A 170 65.54 3.25 0.18
CA ARG A 170 65.03 2.08 0.93
C ARG A 170 64.06 1.26 0.10
N ASN A 171 63.15 1.92 -0.62
CA ASN A 171 62.21 1.26 -1.51
C ASN A 171 62.94 0.52 -2.65
N ARG A 172 64.02 1.12 -3.20
CA ARG A 172 64.88 0.46 -4.21
C ARG A 172 65.53 -0.82 -3.68
N LYS A 173 65.91 -0.83 -2.41
CA LYS A 173 66.48 -2.02 -1.72
C LYS A 173 65.39 -2.98 -1.19
N ALA A 174 64.12 -2.78 -1.57
CA ALA A 174 62.96 -3.55 -1.11
C ALA A 174 62.90 -3.73 0.42
N ARG A 175 63.35 -2.71 1.17
CA ARG A 175 63.32 -2.73 2.64
C ARG A 175 61.91 -2.39 3.12
N GLN A 176 61.35 -3.26 3.95
CA GLN A 176 60.09 -3.05 4.67
C GLN A 176 60.29 -2.09 5.85
#